data_AF-A0A0N5C4F2-F1
#
_entry.id   AF-A0A0N5C4F2-F1
#
_cell.length_a   1.000
_cell.length_b   1.000
_cell.length_c   1.000
_cell.angle_alpha   90.00
_cell.angle_beta   90.00
_cell.angle_gamma   90.00
#
_symmetry.space_group_name_H-M   'P 1'
#
loop_
_entity.id
_entity.type
_entity.pdbx_description
1 polymer ?
#
loop_
_entity_poly.entity_id
_entity_poly.type
_entity_poly.pdbx_seq_one_letter_code
_entity_poly.pdbx_strand_id
1 'polypeptide(L)'
;MSTFTGIISRFQHLFGSPLNALEDSIVGVVNRNSDIIIKFQSNDHPLVSQDDAKVFDKTFRLLDHVFKLCQKPKLKLKPSPPNILEIIPDIYKHLNLILKENPSTYSEILYLRLYMSNLDNKCKGIIKLFKDNKDDIYEEESGTRLSLTKKVLSFSHMYYELIALSPEGKFSPKSFRITKQEASQFWHENFGDSLIVPWNQFENLLKKVHIFSDNTNESNSLKKTMDLTSNSHISQFEFDVFTRLFQPWDKLLDNWRVLAVKHPAYVSFLTYDQVKSKLEKFINKPGSYVFRLSCTRLGHWAIGYVAPDGKIYQTIPNNKSLVKALVDGYREGFYRYPNGEDNNPDLTKELEASTAGKTVHVTQEQFEIYCSIGSTFEMCKICDENDKDIRLEPCGHLICKTCLTSWQEVTTGTKNCPFCRCEIKGIEEIVIRKFSNNIKNIDKNKDGGGDDEIITKNKLHLPIKLSFGKGNKDKQRSYDKTSSDSSPIDGTVNNISSRNLPKIPNLYNNCTAVLTSQTTNVNETPL
;
A
#
# COMPACT_ATOMS: atom_id res chain seq x y z
N MET A 1 19.82 -11.51 37.01
CA MET A 1 18.42 -11.75 36.56
C MET A 1 17.81 -10.46 35.99
N SER A 2 18.42 -9.91 34.94
CA SER A 2 18.06 -8.59 34.41
C SER A 2 18.27 -8.56 32.89
N THR A 3 17.62 -9.43 32.11
CA THR A 3 17.85 -9.41 30.64
C THR A 3 16.76 -10.01 29.75
N PHE A 4 15.65 -10.57 30.23
CA PHE A 4 14.66 -11.18 29.30
C PHE A 4 13.56 -10.20 28.85
N THR A 5 13.06 -9.36 29.75
CA THR A 5 12.00 -8.37 29.46
C THR A 5 12.46 -7.23 28.55
N GLY A 6 13.73 -6.80 28.65
CA GLY A 6 14.29 -5.75 27.81
C GLY A 6 14.46 -6.15 26.33
N ILE A 7 14.71 -7.43 26.06
CA ILE A 7 14.85 -7.97 24.70
C ILE A 7 13.48 -8.02 24.01
N ILE A 8 12.44 -8.48 24.72
CA ILE A 8 11.06 -8.52 24.19
C ILE A 8 10.52 -7.11 23.93
N SER A 9 10.81 -6.14 24.80
CA SER A 9 10.41 -4.75 24.62
C SER A 9 11.08 -4.08 23.40
N ARG A 10 12.40 -4.30 23.21
CA ARG A 10 13.10 -3.85 21.99
C ARG A 10 12.56 -4.53 20.73
N PHE A 11 12.19 -5.80 20.83
CA PHE A 11 11.66 -6.59 19.72
C PHE A 11 10.28 -6.09 19.26
N GLN A 12 9.37 -5.76 20.19
CA GLN A 12 8.05 -5.18 19.88
C GLN A 12 8.18 -3.84 19.13
N HIS A 13 9.17 -3.02 19.50
CA HIS A 13 9.44 -1.74 18.86
C HIS A 13 10.03 -1.88 17.43
N LEU A 14 10.71 -3.00 17.13
CA LEU A 14 11.40 -3.20 15.85
C LEU A 14 10.66 -4.09 14.84
N PHE A 15 9.85 -5.05 15.31
CA PHE A 15 9.20 -6.07 14.47
C PHE A 15 7.67 -6.16 14.64
N GLY A 16 7.08 -5.29 15.46
CA GLY A 16 5.65 -5.28 15.76
C GLY A 16 5.24 -6.34 16.79
N SER A 17 4.01 -6.21 17.32
CA SER A 17 3.50 -7.13 18.34
C SER A 17 3.36 -8.56 17.80
N PRO A 18 3.64 -9.60 18.62
CA PRO A 18 3.28 -10.98 18.31
C PRO A 18 1.77 -11.08 18.02
N LEU A 19 1.41 -11.85 17.00
CA LEU A 19 0.02 -12.02 16.51
C LEU A 19 -0.99 -12.50 17.58
N ASN A 20 -0.52 -12.96 18.75
CA ASN A 20 -1.35 -13.53 19.81
C ASN A 20 -2.45 -12.57 20.32
N ALA A 21 -2.28 -11.25 20.21
CA ALA A 21 -3.28 -10.28 20.71
C ALA A 21 -4.46 -10.04 19.73
N LEU A 22 -4.39 -10.52 18.48
CA LEU A 22 -5.50 -10.43 17.53
C LEU A 22 -6.39 -11.70 17.54
N GLU A 23 -5.93 -12.78 18.19
CA GLU A 23 -6.64 -14.07 18.22
C GLU A 23 -7.90 -14.05 19.10
N ASP A 24 -7.94 -13.26 20.17
CA ASP A 24 -9.07 -13.25 21.11
C ASP A 24 -10.36 -12.63 20.53
N SER A 25 -10.28 -11.94 19.38
CA SER A 25 -11.46 -11.43 18.65
C SER A 25 -11.96 -12.38 17.55
N ILE A 26 -11.22 -13.46 17.22
CA ILE A 26 -11.50 -14.34 16.07
C ILE A 26 -12.27 -15.59 16.49
N VAL A 27 -12.17 -16.01 17.76
CA VAL A 27 -12.82 -17.23 18.28
C VAL A 27 -14.36 -17.12 18.28
N GLY A 28 -14.92 -15.90 18.20
CA GLY A 28 -16.38 -15.66 18.20
C GLY A 28 -17.10 -15.79 16.85
N VAL A 29 -16.41 -16.08 15.74
CA VAL A 29 -16.99 -15.97 14.37
C VAL A 29 -17.28 -17.32 13.70
N VAL A 30 -16.84 -18.43 14.29
CA VAL A 30 -16.84 -19.77 13.67
C VAL A 30 -18.25 -20.35 13.37
N ASN A 31 -19.33 -19.68 13.80
CA ASN A 31 -20.69 -20.25 13.73
C ASN A 31 -21.73 -19.47 12.89
N ARG A 32 -21.32 -18.55 11.99
CA ARG A 32 -22.29 -17.68 11.27
C ARG A 32 -22.76 -18.15 9.88
N ASN A 33 -22.14 -19.17 9.27
CA ASN A 33 -22.31 -19.42 7.83
C ASN A 33 -22.82 -20.84 7.44
N SER A 34 -23.40 -21.61 8.36
CA SER A 34 -23.87 -22.98 8.06
C SER A 34 -25.00 -23.05 7.02
N ASP A 35 -25.79 -21.98 6.87
CA ASP A 35 -27.05 -22.00 6.09
C ASP A 35 -27.07 -21.05 4.87
N ILE A 36 -25.92 -20.50 4.45
CA ILE A 36 -25.88 -19.61 3.29
C ILE A 36 -26.08 -20.42 2.00
N ILE A 37 -27.20 -20.18 1.31
CA ILE A 37 -27.45 -20.71 -0.03
C ILE A 37 -26.78 -19.77 -1.06
N ILE A 38 -25.67 -20.23 -1.65
CA ILE A 38 -24.95 -19.49 -2.68
C ILE A 38 -25.63 -19.74 -4.03
N LYS A 39 -26.58 -18.88 -4.39
CA LYS A 39 -27.28 -18.96 -5.66
C LYS A 39 -27.60 -17.56 -6.18
N PHE A 40 -27.64 -17.42 -7.50
CA PHE A 40 -28.09 -16.17 -8.11
C PHE A 40 -29.61 -16.09 -7.99
N GLN A 41 -30.09 -14.95 -7.47
CA GLN A 41 -31.52 -14.69 -7.34
C GLN A 41 -31.87 -13.55 -8.30
N SER A 42 -32.55 -13.86 -9.40
CA SER A 42 -32.97 -12.85 -10.39
C SER A 42 -33.88 -11.77 -9.78
N ASN A 43 -34.63 -12.10 -8.73
CA ASN A 43 -35.48 -11.16 -8.01
C ASN A 43 -34.67 -10.08 -7.27
N ASP A 44 -33.47 -10.41 -6.81
CA ASP A 44 -32.58 -9.45 -6.13
C ASP A 44 -31.91 -8.49 -7.12
N HIS A 45 -31.86 -8.87 -8.40
CA HIS A 45 -31.15 -8.16 -9.46
C HIS A 45 -32.00 -8.07 -10.75
N PRO A 46 -33.17 -7.42 -10.72
CA PRO A 46 -34.12 -7.44 -11.85
C PRO A 46 -33.63 -6.72 -13.10
N LEU A 47 -32.63 -5.84 -12.96
CA LEU A 47 -32.07 -5.02 -14.04
C LEU A 47 -30.84 -5.65 -14.71
N VAL A 48 -30.33 -6.77 -14.18
CA VAL A 48 -29.19 -7.47 -14.79
C VAL A 48 -29.68 -8.20 -16.04
N SER A 49 -28.93 -8.07 -17.14
CA SER A 49 -29.29 -8.71 -18.40
C SER A 49 -29.40 -10.22 -18.25
N GLN A 50 -30.28 -10.87 -19.02
CA GLN A 50 -30.50 -12.31 -18.88
C GLN A 50 -29.23 -13.13 -19.17
N ASP A 51 -28.38 -12.66 -20.09
CA ASP A 51 -27.14 -13.35 -20.43
C ASP A 51 -26.09 -13.17 -19.32
N ASP A 52 -25.99 -11.99 -18.73
CA ASP A 52 -25.10 -11.76 -17.57
C ASP A 52 -25.56 -12.59 -16.37
N ALA A 53 -26.86 -12.61 -16.08
CA ALA A 53 -27.45 -13.41 -15.01
C ALA A 53 -27.11 -14.91 -15.12
N LYS A 54 -27.08 -15.47 -16.36
CA LYS A 54 -26.66 -16.88 -16.58
C LYS A 54 -25.20 -17.12 -16.18
N VAL A 55 -24.32 -16.15 -16.43
CA VAL A 55 -22.90 -16.25 -16.04
C VAL A 55 -22.78 -16.27 -14.51
N PHE A 56 -23.46 -15.37 -13.82
CA PHE A 56 -23.44 -15.34 -12.35
C PHE A 56 -24.08 -16.59 -11.73
N ASP A 57 -25.24 -17.05 -12.21
CA ASP A 57 -25.88 -18.27 -11.73
C ASP A 57 -24.97 -19.49 -11.87
N LYS A 58 -24.34 -19.66 -13.03
CA LYS A 58 -23.37 -20.74 -13.26
C LYS A 58 -22.20 -20.68 -12.28
N THR A 59 -21.58 -19.52 -12.12
CA THR A 59 -20.42 -19.35 -11.23
C THR A 59 -20.80 -19.53 -9.76
N PHE A 60 -21.96 -19.03 -9.33
CA PHE A 60 -22.46 -19.19 -7.96
C PHE A 60 -22.77 -20.65 -7.63
N ARG A 61 -23.34 -21.42 -8.56
CA ARG A 61 -23.52 -22.87 -8.37
C ARG A 61 -22.19 -23.62 -8.22
N LEU A 62 -21.15 -23.20 -8.94
CA LEU A 62 -19.81 -23.78 -8.78
C LEU A 62 -19.19 -23.42 -7.42
N LEU A 63 -19.35 -22.18 -6.96
CA LEU A 63 -18.93 -21.76 -5.63
C LEU A 63 -19.64 -22.55 -4.52
N ASP A 64 -20.96 -22.70 -4.61
CA ASP A 64 -21.76 -23.52 -3.68
C ASP A 64 -21.26 -24.96 -3.61
N HIS A 65 -20.94 -25.56 -4.76
CA HIS A 65 -20.41 -26.91 -4.81
C HIS A 65 -19.03 -27.00 -4.15
N VAL A 66 -18.12 -26.05 -4.42
CA VAL A 66 -16.81 -26.00 -3.77
C VAL A 66 -16.97 -25.81 -2.25
N PHE A 67 -17.84 -24.91 -1.82
CA PHE A 67 -18.12 -24.65 -0.42
C PHE A 67 -18.58 -25.92 0.30
N LYS A 68 -19.55 -26.65 -0.25
CA LYS A 68 -20.03 -27.94 0.28
C LYS A 68 -18.95 -29.02 0.32
N LEU A 69 -18.06 -29.06 -0.68
CA LEU A 69 -16.92 -29.99 -0.66
C LEU A 69 -15.95 -29.67 0.48
N CYS A 70 -15.66 -28.38 0.68
CA CYS A 70 -14.75 -27.90 1.73
C CYS A 70 -15.35 -27.97 3.14
N GLN A 71 -16.68 -28.00 3.28
CA GLN A 71 -17.37 -28.17 4.56
C GLN A 71 -17.30 -29.60 5.13
N LYS A 72 -16.86 -30.60 4.34
CA LYS A 72 -16.81 -31.99 4.80
C LYS A 72 -15.96 -32.12 6.07
N PRO A 73 -16.51 -32.62 7.20
CA PRO A 73 -15.78 -32.71 8.47
C PRO A 73 -14.48 -33.51 8.39
N LYS A 74 -14.43 -34.51 7.51
CA LYS A 74 -13.23 -35.33 7.25
C LYS A 74 -12.03 -34.52 6.78
N LEU A 75 -12.23 -33.35 6.18
CA LEU A 75 -11.11 -32.48 5.76
C LEU A 75 -10.39 -31.87 6.96
N LYS A 76 -11.04 -31.68 8.11
CA LYS A 76 -10.41 -31.00 9.27
C LYS A 76 -9.72 -29.70 8.86
N LEU A 77 -10.41 -28.84 8.10
CA LEU A 77 -9.85 -27.53 7.75
C LEU A 77 -9.70 -26.71 9.04
N LYS A 78 -8.50 -26.17 9.24
CA LYS A 78 -8.23 -25.28 10.38
C LYS A 78 -8.92 -23.93 10.13
N PRO A 79 -9.41 -23.26 11.19
CA PRO A 79 -10.04 -21.94 11.06
C PRO A 79 -9.03 -20.82 10.72
N SER A 80 -7.73 -21.11 10.77
CA SER A 80 -6.67 -20.17 10.43
C SER A 80 -6.75 -19.69 8.97
N PRO A 81 -6.48 -18.40 8.70
CA PRO A 81 -6.39 -17.89 7.33
C PRO A 81 -5.31 -18.59 6.49
N PRO A 82 -5.55 -18.87 5.19
CA PRO A 82 -6.76 -18.54 4.42
C PRO A 82 -7.91 -19.54 4.65
N ASN A 83 -9.06 -19.06 5.14
CA ASN A 83 -10.23 -19.88 5.41
C ASN A 83 -11.23 -19.81 4.25
N ILE A 84 -11.28 -20.87 3.42
CA ILE A 84 -12.17 -20.93 2.26
C ILE A 84 -13.66 -20.83 2.63
N LEU A 85 -14.03 -21.25 3.84
CA LEU A 85 -15.42 -21.22 4.31
C LEU A 85 -15.90 -19.80 4.68
N GLU A 86 -14.98 -18.86 4.84
CA GLU A 86 -15.28 -17.42 4.99
C GLU A 86 -15.15 -16.70 3.65
N ILE A 87 -14.07 -16.99 2.92
CA ILE A 87 -13.76 -16.33 1.65
C ILE A 87 -14.85 -16.52 0.61
N ILE A 88 -15.41 -17.73 0.45
CA ILE A 88 -16.44 -17.99 -0.57
C ILE A 88 -17.72 -17.18 -0.30
N PRO A 89 -18.33 -17.23 0.90
CA PRO A 89 -19.45 -16.36 1.23
C PRO A 89 -19.17 -14.87 1.03
N ASP A 90 -17.96 -14.41 1.35
CA ASP A 90 -17.61 -13.00 1.21
C ASP A 90 -17.44 -12.57 -0.26
N ILE A 91 -16.85 -13.42 -1.11
CA ILE A 91 -16.86 -13.22 -2.57
C ILE A 91 -18.30 -13.13 -3.08
N TYR A 92 -19.18 -14.04 -2.67
CA TYR A 92 -20.58 -14.04 -3.10
C TYR A 92 -21.30 -12.74 -2.68
N LYS A 93 -21.15 -12.31 -1.42
CA LYS A 93 -21.76 -11.07 -0.92
C LYS A 93 -21.25 -9.85 -1.70
N HIS A 94 -19.94 -9.77 -1.93
CA HIS A 94 -19.34 -8.63 -2.62
C HIS A 94 -19.72 -8.57 -4.12
N LEU A 95 -19.81 -9.72 -4.79
CA LEU A 95 -20.30 -9.78 -6.17
C LEU A 95 -21.77 -9.32 -6.29
N ASN A 96 -22.62 -9.68 -5.31
CA ASN A 96 -23.99 -9.15 -5.25
C ASN A 96 -24.01 -7.64 -4.97
N LEU A 97 -23.11 -7.12 -4.12
CA LEU A 97 -22.99 -5.68 -3.88
C LEU A 97 -22.66 -4.92 -5.17
N ILE A 98 -21.69 -5.41 -5.94
CA ILE A 98 -21.33 -4.84 -7.25
C ILE A 98 -22.54 -4.75 -8.19
N LEU A 99 -23.29 -5.85 -8.32
CA LEU A 99 -24.47 -5.89 -9.19
C LEU A 99 -25.60 -4.97 -8.71
N LYS A 100 -25.74 -4.81 -7.40
CA LYS A 100 -26.72 -3.90 -6.80
C LYS A 100 -26.38 -2.43 -7.06
N GLU A 101 -25.09 -2.07 -7.01
CA GLU A 101 -24.64 -0.69 -7.27
C GLU A 101 -24.75 -0.31 -8.75
N ASN A 102 -24.34 -1.21 -9.66
CA ASN A 102 -24.52 -1.01 -11.10
C ASN A 102 -24.77 -2.37 -11.81
N PRO A 103 -26.00 -2.65 -12.25
CA PRO A 103 -26.38 -3.89 -12.94
C PRO A 103 -25.61 -4.15 -14.25
N SER A 104 -25.15 -3.09 -14.94
CA SER A 104 -24.43 -3.18 -16.21
C SER A 104 -22.92 -3.40 -16.06
N THR A 105 -22.40 -3.41 -14.83
CA THR A 105 -20.96 -3.45 -14.53
C THR A 105 -20.23 -4.61 -15.21
N TYR A 106 -20.85 -5.78 -15.29
CA TYR A 106 -20.22 -6.95 -15.90
C TYR A 106 -19.93 -6.73 -17.40
N SER A 107 -20.87 -6.12 -18.12
CA SER A 107 -20.72 -5.82 -19.54
C SER A 107 -19.77 -4.66 -19.80
N GLU A 108 -19.68 -3.69 -18.88
CA GLU A 108 -18.84 -2.49 -19.04
C GLU A 108 -17.38 -2.74 -18.60
N ILE A 109 -17.16 -3.45 -17.50
CA ILE A 109 -15.85 -3.56 -16.85
C ILE A 109 -15.13 -4.84 -17.27
N LEU A 110 -14.05 -4.69 -18.05
CA LEU A 110 -13.20 -5.80 -18.50
C LEU A 110 -12.66 -6.65 -17.33
N TYR A 111 -12.24 -5.98 -16.24
CA TYR A 111 -11.75 -6.66 -15.04
C TYR A 111 -12.77 -7.68 -14.50
N LEU A 112 -14.04 -7.30 -14.37
CA LEU A 112 -15.07 -8.17 -13.80
C LEU A 112 -15.34 -9.40 -14.68
N ARG A 113 -15.29 -9.25 -16.01
CA ARG A 113 -15.40 -10.41 -16.93
C ARG A 113 -14.25 -11.39 -16.77
N LEU A 114 -13.02 -10.86 -16.73
CA LEU A 114 -11.83 -11.69 -16.52
C LEU A 114 -11.86 -12.37 -15.14
N TYR A 115 -12.29 -11.63 -14.12
CA TYR A 115 -12.46 -12.13 -12.76
C TYR A 115 -13.44 -13.30 -12.70
N MET A 116 -14.65 -13.14 -13.27
CA MET A 116 -15.69 -14.17 -13.26
C MET A 116 -15.26 -15.42 -14.04
N SER A 117 -14.61 -15.25 -15.19
CA SER A 117 -14.04 -16.36 -15.96
C SER A 117 -12.95 -17.10 -15.18
N ASN A 118 -12.07 -16.37 -14.51
CA ASN A 118 -11.04 -16.95 -13.65
C ASN A 118 -11.67 -17.72 -12.48
N LEU A 119 -12.69 -17.15 -11.83
CA LEU A 119 -13.38 -17.76 -10.70
C LEU A 119 -14.04 -19.10 -11.07
N ASP A 120 -14.73 -19.16 -12.21
CA ASP A 120 -15.29 -20.40 -12.76
C ASP A 120 -14.19 -21.47 -12.96
N ASN A 121 -13.07 -21.09 -13.57
CA ASN A 121 -11.93 -22.00 -13.80
C ASN A 121 -11.30 -22.49 -12.48
N LYS A 122 -11.13 -21.61 -11.49
CA LYS A 122 -10.57 -21.97 -10.18
C LYS A 122 -11.52 -22.90 -9.41
N CYS A 123 -12.82 -22.67 -9.46
CA CYS A 123 -13.83 -23.57 -8.87
C CYS A 123 -13.78 -24.96 -9.50
N LYS A 124 -13.79 -25.05 -10.85
CA LYS A 124 -13.65 -26.32 -11.58
C LYS A 124 -12.36 -27.04 -11.22
N GLY A 125 -11.26 -26.30 -11.04
CA GLY A 125 -9.97 -26.84 -10.63
C GLY A 125 -9.99 -27.48 -9.23
N ILE A 126 -10.73 -26.91 -8.27
CA ILE A 126 -10.93 -27.54 -6.96
C ILE A 126 -11.84 -28.77 -7.09
N ILE A 127 -12.96 -28.66 -7.79
CA ILE A 127 -13.88 -29.80 -7.98
C ILE A 127 -13.17 -30.99 -8.63
N LYS A 128 -12.32 -30.74 -9.63
CA LYS A 128 -11.48 -31.78 -10.25
C LYS A 128 -10.50 -32.40 -9.26
N LEU A 129 -9.84 -31.59 -8.43
CA LEU A 129 -8.91 -32.08 -7.41
C LEU A 129 -9.59 -33.08 -6.45
N PHE A 130 -10.82 -32.77 -6.01
CA PHE A 130 -11.62 -33.65 -5.16
C PHE A 130 -12.09 -34.94 -5.87
N LYS A 131 -12.35 -34.87 -7.19
CA LYS A 131 -12.78 -36.03 -7.97
C LYS A 131 -11.64 -37.02 -8.21
N ASP A 132 -10.46 -36.49 -8.51
CA ASP A 132 -9.30 -37.29 -8.95
C ASP A 132 -8.56 -37.97 -7.78
N ASN A 133 -8.58 -37.36 -6.58
CA ASN A 133 -7.70 -37.75 -5.46
C ASN A 133 -8.48 -38.15 -4.19
N LYS A 134 -9.57 -38.91 -4.36
CA LYS A 134 -10.61 -39.26 -3.38
C LYS A 134 -10.18 -39.22 -1.91
N ASP A 135 -9.34 -40.15 -1.48
CA ASP A 135 -8.96 -40.31 -0.06
C ASP A 135 -7.71 -39.49 0.31
N ASP A 136 -6.78 -39.31 -0.63
CA ASP A 136 -5.53 -38.56 -0.44
C ASP A 136 -5.76 -37.09 -0.03
N ILE A 137 -6.88 -36.49 -0.43
CA ILE A 137 -7.22 -35.10 -0.03
C ILE A 137 -7.52 -34.94 1.47
N TYR A 138 -7.88 -36.02 2.17
CA TYR A 138 -8.17 -36.00 3.60
C TYR A 138 -6.92 -36.20 4.47
N GLU A 139 -5.81 -36.62 3.88
CA GLU A 139 -4.52 -36.69 4.56
C GLU A 139 -3.89 -35.29 4.65
N GLU A 140 -3.54 -34.83 5.87
CA GLU A 140 -3.11 -33.45 6.08
C GLU A 140 -1.76 -33.11 5.41
N GLU A 141 -0.87 -34.10 5.29
CA GLU A 141 0.47 -33.93 4.73
C GLU A 141 0.58 -34.31 3.24
N SER A 142 -0.53 -34.71 2.60
CA SER A 142 -0.49 -35.16 1.21
C SER A 142 -0.18 -34.04 0.22
N GLY A 143 0.39 -34.42 -0.92
CA GLY A 143 0.60 -33.50 -2.04
C GLY A 143 -0.71 -32.89 -2.54
N THR A 144 -1.81 -33.65 -2.49
CA THR A 144 -3.16 -33.17 -2.84
C THR A 144 -3.64 -32.11 -1.84
N ARG A 145 -3.42 -32.31 -0.54
CA ARG A 145 -3.80 -31.32 0.48
C ARG A 145 -2.99 -30.03 0.37
N LEU A 146 -1.71 -30.13 0.03
CA LEU A 146 -0.89 -28.97 -0.30
C LEU A 146 -1.41 -28.24 -1.56
N SER A 147 -1.83 -28.99 -2.59
CA SER A 147 -2.45 -28.44 -3.80
C SER A 147 -3.77 -27.72 -3.49
N LEU A 148 -4.61 -28.29 -2.62
CA LEU A 148 -5.83 -27.63 -2.14
C LEU A 148 -5.48 -26.33 -1.42
N THR A 149 -4.50 -26.34 -0.51
CA THR A 149 -4.05 -25.15 0.22
C THR A 149 -3.60 -24.03 -0.72
N LYS A 150 -2.83 -24.36 -1.77
CA LYS A 150 -2.43 -23.40 -2.81
C LYS A 150 -3.63 -22.81 -3.55
N LYS A 151 -4.64 -23.63 -3.88
CA LYS A 151 -5.89 -23.15 -4.51
C LYS A 151 -6.68 -22.25 -3.57
N VAL A 152 -6.82 -22.59 -2.29
CA VAL A 152 -7.49 -21.77 -1.27
C VAL A 152 -6.79 -20.40 -1.12
N LEU A 153 -5.46 -20.39 -1.11
CA LEU A 153 -4.71 -19.14 -1.07
C LEU A 153 -4.95 -18.27 -2.32
N SER A 154 -5.09 -18.88 -3.50
CA SER A 154 -5.50 -18.17 -4.73
C SER A 154 -6.90 -17.55 -4.61
N PHE A 155 -7.87 -18.23 -3.99
CA PHE A 155 -9.18 -17.63 -3.68
C PHE A 155 -9.05 -16.42 -2.74
N SER A 156 -8.17 -16.51 -1.74
CA SER A 156 -7.88 -15.38 -0.85
C SER A 156 -7.36 -14.16 -1.63
N HIS A 157 -6.42 -14.37 -2.55
CA HIS A 157 -5.88 -13.29 -3.38
C HIS A 157 -6.96 -12.67 -4.27
N MET A 158 -7.78 -13.51 -4.92
CA MET A 158 -8.91 -13.05 -5.74
C MET A 158 -9.93 -12.24 -4.93
N TYR A 159 -10.21 -12.65 -3.69
CA TYR A 159 -11.12 -11.91 -2.83
C TYR A 159 -10.58 -10.51 -2.49
N TYR A 160 -9.34 -10.44 -2.01
CA TYR A 160 -8.73 -9.16 -1.64
C TYR A 160 -8.52 -8.23 -2.84
N GLU A 161 -8.20 -8.78 -4.01
CA GLU A 161 -8.14 -8.00 -5.24
C GLU A 161 -9.51 -7.38 -5.59
N LEU A 162 -10.58 -8.19 -5.54
CA LEU A 162 -11.93 -7.76 -5.87
C LEU A 162 -12.36 -6.58 -4.98
N ILE A 163 -12.24 -6.72 -3.66
CA ILE A 163 -12.66 -5.67 -2.72
C ILE A 163 -11.78 -4.42 -2.82
N ALA A 164 -10.49 -4.56 -3.17
CA ALA A 164 -9.58 -3.44 -3.30
C ALA A 164 -9.86 -2.61 -4.57
N LEU A 165 -10.23 -3.26 -5.68
CA LEU A 165 -10.54 -2.59 -6.94
C LEU A 165 -11.99 -2.10 -7.02
N SER A 166 -12.88 -2.68 -6.21
CA SER A 166 -14.29 -2.29 -6.12
C SER A 166 -14.72 -1.97 -4.68
N PRO A 167 -14.11 -0.95 -4.04
CA PRO A 167 -14.54 -0.52 -2.71
C PRO A 167 -16.02 -0.14 -2.76
N GLU A 168 -16.79 -0.61 -1.78
CA GLU A 168 -18.24 -0.43 -1.71
C GLU A 168 -19.00 -0.94 -2.96
N GLY A 169 -18.41 -1.85 -3.74
CA GLY A 169 -18.99 -2.39 -4.97
C GLY A 169 -18.83 -1.51 -6.21
N LYS A 170 -18.09 -0.39 -6.13
CA LYS A 170 -17.93 0.57 -7.23
C LYS A 170 -16.57 0.47 -7.89
N PHE A 171 -16.57 0.32 -9.21
CA PHE A 171 -15.34 0.44 -10.00
C PHE A 171 -15.10 1.89 -10.39
N SER A 172 -13.91 2.40 -10.07
CA SER A 172 -13.46 3.71 -10.54
C SER A 172 -11.96 3.66 -10.77
N PRO A 173 -11.42 4.34 -11.80
CA PRO A 173 -9.98 4.46 -11.97
C PRO A 173 -9.26 5.09 -10.77
N LYS A 174 -9.99 5.88 -9.96
CA LYS A 174 -9.48 6.54 -8.76
C LYS A 174 -9.71 5.73 -7.48
N SER A 175 -10.43 4.61 -7.54
CA SER A 175 -10.77 3.81 -6.34
C SER A 175 -9.54 3.16 -5.73
N PHE A 176 -8.59 2.76 -6.58
CA PHE A 176 -7.36 2.12 -6.15
C PHE A 176 -6.15 3.03 -6.34
N ARG A 177 -5.34 3.14 -5.29
CA ARG A 177 -4.08 3.89 -5.32
C ARG A 177 -2.92 2.97 -5.01
N ILE A 178 -1.99 2.88 -5.96
CA ILE A 178 -0.70 2.22 -5.81
C ILE A 178 0.10 2.97 -4.74
N THR A 179 0.73 2.20 -3.85
CA THR A 179 1.35 2.67 -2.61
C THR A 179 2.69 3.31 -2.86
N LYS A 180 3.50 2.81 -3.80
CA LYS A 180 4.80 3.39 -4.11
C LYS A 180 4.64 4.45 -5.21
N GLN A 181 5.15 5.66 -4.96
CA GLN A 181 4.97 6.80 -5.86
C GLN A 181 5.55 6.52 -7.26
N GLU A 182 6.75 5.99 -7.34
CA GLU A 182 7.45 5.69 -8.60
C GLU A 182 6.71 4.60 -9.40
N ALA A 183 6.21 3.58 -8.70
CA ALA A 183 5.37 2.56 -9.30
C ALA A 183 4.03 3.13 -9.79
N SER A 184 3.41 4.00 -9.00
CA SER A 184 2.16 4.68 -9.37
C SER A 184 2.34 5.54 -10.62
N GLN A 185 3.45 6.25 -10.72
CA GLN A 185 3.80 7.05 -11.90
C GLN A 185 4.01 6.14 -13.12
N PHE A 186 4.79 5.07 -12.99
CA PHE A 186 4.97 4.09 -14.06
C PHE A 186 3.63 3.55 -14.58
N TRP A 187 2.72 3.16 -13.69
CA TRP A 187 1.42 2.63 -14.10
C TRP A 187 0.60 3.69 -14.85
N HIS A 188 0.52 4.90 -14.31
CA HIS A 188 -0.27 5.98 -14.90
C HIS A 188 0.25 6.38 -16.28
N GLU A 189 1.56 6.52 -16.44
CA GLU A 189 2.19 6.91 -17.71
C GLU A 189 2.01 5.85 -18.82
N ASN A 190 1.97 4.56 -18.45
CA ASN A 190 1.97 3.46 -19.41
C ASN A 190 0.57 2.87 -19.67
N PHE A 191 -0.31 2.89 -18.67
CA PHE A 191 -1.62 2.21 -18.70
C PHE A 191 -2.80 3.13 -18.35
N GLY A 192 -2.53 4.36 -17.91
CA GLY A 192 -3.55 5.33 -17.50
C GLY A 192 -4.48 4.78 -16.43
N ASP A 193 -5.77 4.78 -16.76
CA ASP A 193 -6.88 4.40 -15.88
C ASP A 193 -7.24 2.90 -15.94
N SER A 194 -6.42 2.09 -16.63
CA SER A 194 -6.65 0.65 -16.75
C SER A 194 -6.50 -0.07 -15.41
N LEU A 195 -7.54 -0.81 -14.99
CA LEU A 195 -7.52 -1.62 -13.76
C LEU A 195 -6.68 -2.89 -13.90
N ILE A 196 -6.58 -3.42 -15.12
CA ILE A 196 -5.94 -4.69 -15.44
C ILE A 196 -5.38 -4.67 -16.86
N VAL A 197 -4.20 -5.27 -17.06
CA VAL A 197 -3.52 -5.31 -18.36
C VAL A 197 -2.97 -6.73 -18.65
N PRO A 198 -2.88 -7.14 -19.92
CA PRO A 198 -2.27 -8.44 -20.27
C PRO A 198 -0.80 -8.50 -19.88
N TRP A 199 -0.34 -9.65 -19.37
CA TRP A 199 1.05 -9.86 -18.94
C TRP A 199 2.07 -9.43 -20.00
N ASN A 200 1.87 -9.82 -21.27
CA ASN A 200 2.83 -9.53 -22.34
C ASN A 200 3.01 -8.02 -22.58
N GLN A 201 1.93 -7.24 -22.44
CA GLN A 201 1.99 -5.79 -22.58
C GLN A 201 2.71 -5.17 -21.38
N PHE A 202 2.36 -5.63 -20.18
CA PHE A 202 2.99 -5.19 -18.95
C PHE A 202 4.50 -5.44 -18.93
N GLU A 203 4.91 -6.68 -19.24
CA GLU A 203 6.31 -7.10 -19.28
C GLU A 203 7.14 -6.26 -20.25
N ASN A 204 6.61 -6.01 -21.46
CA ASN A 204 7.32 -5.23 -22.47
C ASN A 204 7.63 -3.79 -22.02
N LEU A 205 6.76 -3.19 -21.21
CA LEU A 205 6.97 -1.85 -20.66
C LEU A 205 7.85 -1.89 -19.41
N LEU A 206 7.70 -2.92 -18.56
CA LEU A 206 8.57 -3.10 -17.40
C LEU A 206 10.04 -3.30 -17.81
N LYS A 207 10.30 -4.01 -18.91
CA LYS A 207 11.63 -4.20 -19.51
C LYS A 207 12.33 -2.91 -19.94
N LYS A 208 11.57 -1.84 -20.20
CA LYS A 208 12.15 -0.52 -20.56
C LYS A 208 12.71 0.22 -19.35
N VAL A 209 12.22 -0.11 -18.15
CA VAL A 209 12.56 0.59 -16.90
C VAL A 209 13.47 -0.26 -16.01
N HIS A 210 13.29 -1.58 -16.01
CA HIS A 210 14.11 -2.50 -15.24
C HIS A 210 14.86 -3.47 -16.13
N ILE A 211 16.09 -3.78 -15.75
CA ILE A 211 16.96 -4.71 -16.47
C ILE A 211 16.52 -6.14 -16.14
N PHE A 212 16.12 -6.87 -17.18
CA PHE A 212 15.90 -8.31 -17.12
C PHE A 212 17.23 -9.02 -17.43
N SER A 213 17.48 -10.16 -16.80
CA SER A 213 18.56 -11.06 -17.21
C SER A 213 18.20 -11.71 -18.54
N ASP A 214 19.22 -12.06 -19.34
CA ASP A 214 19.08 -12.61 -20.70
C ASP A 214 18.42 -14.01 -20.76
N ASN A 215 17.92 -14.53 -19.64
CA ASN A 215 17.28 -15.84 -19.54
C ASN A 215 15.76 -15.75 -19.75
N THR A 216 15.25 -16.52 -20.71
CA THR A 216 13.79 -16.64 -20.98
C THR A 216 12.98 -17.14 -19.76
N ASN A 217 13.64 -17.80 -18.81
CA ASN A 217 13.02 -18.34 -17.60
C ASN A 217 12.72 -17.28 -16.52
N GLU A 218 13.39 -16.13 -16.55
CA GLU A 218 13.12 -15.07 -15.57
C GLU A 218 11.72 -14.51 -15.74
N SER A 219 11.31 -14.20 -16.98
CA SER A 219 9.97 -13.69 -17.28
C SER A 219 8.87 -14.61 -16.73
N ASN A 220 8.98 -15.92 -16.98
CA ASN A 220 8.02 -16.89 -16.46
C ASN A 220 8.00 -16.97 -14.92
N SER A 221 9.15 -16.80 -14.28
CA SER A 221 9.28 -16.83 -12.82
C SER A 221 8.72 -15.55 -12.20
N LEU A 222 8.96 -14.42 -12.84
CA LEU A 222 8.44 -13.11 -12.46
C LEU A 222 6.92 -13.11 -12.60
N LYS A 223 6.38 -13.60 -13.73
CA LYS A 223 4.94 -13.78 -13.95
C LYS A 223 4.32 -14.58 -12.81
N LYS A 224 4.89 -15.74 -12.45
CA LYS A 224 4.39 -16.57 -11.34
C LYS A 224 4.42 -15.87 -9.99
N THR A 225 5.27 -14.87 -9.81
CA THR A 225 5.36 -14.09 -8.57
C THR A 225 4.36 -12.94 -8.55
N MET A 226 4.15 -12.26 -9.68
CA MET A 226 3.28 -11.08 -9.81
C MET A 226 1.81 -11.45 -10.03
N ASP A 227 1.53 -12.45 -10.87
CA ASP A 227 0.18 -12.92 -11.23
C ASP A 227 -0.39 -13.81 -10.12
N LEU A 228 -0.77 -13.18 -9.00
CA LEU A 228 -1.28 -13.82 -7.79
C LEU A 228 -2.60 -14.56 -8.03
N THR A 229 -3.41 -14.08 -8.97
CA THR A 229 -4.70 -14.68 -9.36
C THR A 229 -4.55 -15.74 -10.46
N SER A 230 -3.36 -15.85 -11.06
CA SER A 230 -3.01 -16.78 -12.13
C SER A 230 -3.99 -16.72 -13.31
N ASN A 231 -4.21 -15.51 -13.84
CA ASN A 231 -5.12 -15.21 -14.95
C ASN A 231 -4.40 -14.66 -16.21
N SER A 232 -3.06 -14.67 -16.22
CA SER A 232 -2.21 -14.12 -17.29
C SER A 232 -2.35 -12.62 -17.56
N HIS A 233 -2.90 -11.90 -16.59
CA HIS A 233 -2.98 -10.46 -16.56
C HIS A 233 -2.29 -9.96 -15.28
N ILE A 234 -2.09 -8.65 -15.20
CA ILE A 234 -1.62 -7.96 -14.00
C ILE A 234 -2.61 -6.86 -13.70
N SER A 235 -3.22 -6.90 -12.53
CA SER A 235 -4.05 -5.80 -12.03
C SER A 235 -3.22 -4.71 -11.35
N GLN A 236 -3.81 -3.51 -11.21
CA GLN A 236 -3.23 -2.44 -10.37
C GLN A 236 -2.91 -2.93 -8.95
N PHE A 237 -3.77 -3.80 -8.41
CA PHE A 237 -3.62 -4.39 -7.09
C PHE A 237 -2.44 -5.35 -7.01
N GLU A 238 -2.33 -6.29 -7.96
CA GLU A 238 -1.20 -7.23 -8.03
C GLU A 238 0.14 -6.49 -8.17
N PHE A 239 0.15 -5.42 -8.98
CA PHE A 239 1.31 -4.57 -9.15
C PHE A 239 1.68 -3.77 -7.88
N ASP A 240 0.70 -3.21 -7.17
CA ASP A 240 0.91 -2.57 -5.86
C ASP A 240 1.51 -3.55 -4.84
N VAL A 241 0.94 -4.75 -4.75
CA VAL A 241 1.42 -5.79 -3.84
C VAL A 241 2.87 -6.14 -4.16
N PHE A 242 3.20 -6.36 -5.42
CA PHE A 242 4.57 -6.69 -5.84
C PHE A 242 5.57 -5.58 -5.51
N THR A 243 5.24 -4.33 -5.85
CA THR A 243 6.14 -3.18 -5.65
C THR A 243 6.36 -2.84 -4.18
N ARG A 244 5.40 -3.14 -3.31
CA ARG A 244 5.58 -3.04 -1.84
C ARG A 244 6.47 -4.15 -1.28
N LEU A 245 6.34 -5.38 -1.80
CA LEU A 245 7.12 -6.53 -1.32
C LEU A 245 8.60 -6.38 -1.66
N PHE A 246 8.92 -5.95 -2.88
CA PHE A 246 10.29 -5.92 -3.41
C PHE A 246 10.90 -4.51 -3.51
N GLN A 247 10.33 -3.55 -2.79
CA GLN A 247 10.84 -2.18 -2.68
C GLN A 247 12.33 -2.11 -2.27
N PRO A 248 13.07 -1.06 -2.67
CA PRO A 248 12.64 0.12 -3.46
C PRO A 248 12.47 -0.15 -4.97
N TRP A 249 11.84 0.80 -5.69
CA TRP A 249 11.49 0.68 -7.10
C TRP A 249 12.72 0.52 -8.01
N ASP A 250 13.76 1.31 -7.82
CA ASP A 250 15.01 1.27 -8.62
C ASP A 250 15.71 -0.10 -8.57
N LYS A 251 15.57 -0.83 -7.46
CA LYS A 251 16.11 -2.18 -7.25
C LYS A 251 15.06 -3.28 -7.26
N LEU A 252 13.87 -3.01 -7.80
CA LEU A 252 12.72 -3.92 -7.72
C LEU A 252 13.04 -5.37 -8.14
N LEU A 253 13.59 -5.56 -9.34
CA LEU A 253 13.90 -6.90 -9.85
C LEU A 253 15.12 -7.53 -9.17
N ASP A 254 16.10 -6.73 -8.77
CA ASP A 254 17.27 -7.22 -8.02
C ASP A 254 16.85 -7.77 -6.65
N ASN A 255 16.01 -7.02 -5.94
CA ASN A 255 15.44 -7.43 -4.66
C ASN A 255 14.56 -8.67 -4.83
N TRP A 256 13.76 -8.75 -5.88
CA TRP A 256 12.99 -9.96 -6.18
C TRP A 256 13.89 -11.18 -6.42
N ARG A 257 14.97 -11.06 -7.21
CA ARG A 257 15.93 -12.14 -7.44
C ARG A 257 16.57 -12.60 -6.13
N VAL A 258 17.04 -11.65 -5.32
CA VAL A 258 17.71 -11.95 -4.07
C VAL A 258 16.74 -12.61 -3.09
N LEU A 259 15.57 -12.03 -2.87
CA LEU A 259 14.63 -12.46 -1.84
C LEU A 259 13.77 -13.66 -2.23
N ALA A 260 13.23 -13.71 -3.45
CA ALA A 260 12.25 -14.71 -3.85
C ALA A 260 12.83 -15.84 -4.71
N VAL A 261 13.97 -15.62 -5.38
CA VAL A 261 14.60 -16.63 -6.25
C VAL A 261 15.78 -17.31 -5.56
N LYS A 262 16.64 -16.54 -4.89
CA LYS A 262 17.91 -17.06 -4.33
C LYS A 262 17.88 -17.33 -2.83
N HIS A 263 17.02 -16.65 -2.07
CA HIS A 263 17.08 -16.73 -0.60
C HIS A 263 16.57 -18.09 -0.07
N PRO A 264 17.37 -18.85 0.70
CA PRO A 264 16.99 -20.18 1.19
C PRO A 264 15.83 -20.17 2.20
N ALA A 265 15.71 -19.10 3.00
CA ALA A 265 14.57 -18.91 3.91
C ALA A 265 13.25 -18.52 3.23
N TYR A 266 13.22 -18.21 1.93
CA TYR A 266 11.96 -17.89 1.26
C TYR A 266 11.13 -19.15 1.03
N VAL A 267 9.88 -19.12 1.52
CA VAL A 267 8.93 -20.20 1.35
C VAL A 267 7.67 -19.69 0.66
N SER A 268 7.47 -20.15 -0.57
CA SER A 268 6.30 -19.76 -1.37
C SER A 268 5.04 -20.53 -0.93
N PHE A 269 3.91 -19.82 -0.89
CA PHE A 269 2.58 -20.39 -0.64
C PHE A 269 2.43 -21.25 0.64
N LEU A 270 3.05 -20.83 1.76
CA LEU A 270 2.80 -21.45 3.07
C LEU A 270 1.81 -20.64 3.92
N THR A 271 1.01 -21.33 4.73
CA THR A 271 0.15 -20.72 5.74
C THR A 271 0.89 -20.52 7.06
N TYR A 272 0.23 -19.87 8.03
CA TYR A 272 0.77 -19.72 9.39
C TYR A 272 1.12 -21.08 10.01
N ASP A 273 0.21 -22.04 9.93
CA ASP A 273 0.39 -23.37 10.51
C ASP A 273 1.49 -24.17 9.82
N GLN A 274 1.62 -24.03 8.50
CA GLN A 274 2.67 -24.73 7.76
C GLN A 274 4.06 -24.16 8.07
N VAL A 275 4.18 -22.85 8.28
CA VAL A 275 5.42 -22.24 8.77
C VAL A 275 5.76 -22.77 10.17
N LYS A 276 4.77 -22.86 11.05
CA LYS A 276 4.96 -23.41 12.41
C LYS A 276 5.46 -24.86 12.35
N SER A 277 4.76 -25.74 11.63
CA SER A 277 5.16 -27.15 11.46
C SER A 277 6.54 -27.30 10.81
N LYS A 278 6.90 -26.43 9.86
CA LYS A 278 8.23 -26.43 9.24
C LYS A 278 9.34 -26.05 10.22
N LEU A 279 9.09 -25.07 11.09
CA LEU A 279 10.06 -24.60 12.09
C LEU A 279 10.13 -25.48 13.34
N GLU A 280 9.09 -26.26 13.64
CA GLU A 280 9.10 -27.24 14.75
C GLU A 280 10.26 -28.23 14.64
N LYS A 281 10.68 -28.56 13.41
CA LYS A 281 11.86 -29.41 13.13
C LYS A 281 13.18 -28.80 13.60
N PHE A 282 13.23 -27.49 13.79
CA PHE A 282 14.41 -26.72 14.16
C PHE A 282 14.28 -26.09 15.56
N ILE A 283 13.38 -26.60 16.41
CA ILE A 283 13.11 -26.04 17.73
C ILE A 283 14.35 -26.01 18.64
N ASN A 284 15.28 -26.96 18.44
CA ASN A 284 16.56 -27.06 19.16
C ASN A 284 17.64 -26.15 18.58
N LYS A 285 17.34 -25.36 17.54
CA LYS A 285 18.27 -24.45 16.86
C LYS A 285 17.68 -23.02 16.84
N PRO A 286 17.73 -22.29 17.97
CA PRO A 286 17.30 -20.90 18.05
C PRO A 286 17.95 -20.03 16.98
N GLY A 287 17.17 -19.12 16.40
CA GLY A 287 17.59 -18.30 15.26
C GLY A 287 17.24 -18.89 13.89
N SER A 288 16.66 -20.11 13.85
CA SER A 288 16.13 -20.70 12.61
C SER A 288 14.90 -19.94 12.15
N TYR A 289 14.86 -19.53 10.87
CA TYR A 289 13.79 -18.69 10.36
C TYR A 289 13.40 -18.99 8.91
N VAL A 290 12.17 -18.64 8.55
CA VAL A 290 11.67 -18.63 7.17
C VAL A 290 10.77 -17.40 6.97
N PHE A 291 10.60 -16.95 5.74
CA PHE A 291 9.68 -15.85 5.43
C PHE A 291 8.84 -16.13 4.20
N ARG A 292 7.66 -15.52 4.18
CA ARG A 292 6.64 -15.71 3.15
C ARG A 292 5.79 -14.45 2.97
N LEU A 293 4.97 -14.44 1.94
CA LEU A 293 3.92 -13.44 1.79
C LEU A 293 2.86 -13.63 2.89
N SER A 294 2.36 -12.53 3.43
CA SER A 294 1.21 -12.56 4.35
C SER A 294 -0.09 -12.79 3.58
N CYS A 295 -0.90 -13.75 4.03
CA CYS A 295 -2.19 -14.08 3.44
C CYS A 295 -3.32 -13.12 3.87
N THR A 296 -3.19 -12.48 5.03
CA THR A 296 -4.20 -11.54 5.58
C THR A 296 -3.84 -10.08 5.33
N ARG A 297 -2.56 -9.78 5.05
CA ARG A 297 -2.06 -8.43 4.75
C ARG A 297 -1.23 -8.46 3.48
N LEU A 298 -1.89 -8.51 2.32
CA LEU A 298 -1.20 -8.54 1.03
C LEU A 298 -0.32 -7.29 0.83
N GLY A 299 0.86 -7.50 0.24
CA GLY A 299 1.92 -6.50 0.16
C GLY A 299 2.83 -6.44 1.39
N HIS A 300 2.61 -7.29 2.40
CA HIS A 300 3.50 -7.45 3.55
C HIS A 300 4.12 -8.85 3.62
N TRP A 301 5.32 -8.89 4.20
CA TRP A 301 6.01 -10.13 4.54
C TRP A 301 5.60 -10.62 5.92
N ALA A 302 5.63 -11.94 6.10
CA ALA A 302 5.55 -12.59 7.40
C ALA A 302 6.81 -13.44 7.60
N ILE A 303 7.49 -13.24 8.74
CA ILE A 303 8.72 -13.94 9.11
C ILE A 303 8.40 -14.84 10.30
N GLY A 304 8.61 -16.15 10.14
CA GLY A 304 8.58 -17.10 11.24
C GLY A 304 9.99 -17.42 11.73
N TYR A 305 10.20 -17.47 13.04
CA TYR A 305 11.51 -17.81 13.62
C TYR A 305 11.37 -18.58 14.93
N VAL A 306 12.42 -19.34 15.25
CA VAL A 306 12.60 -20.04 16.54
C VAL A 306 13.35 -19.11 17.49
N ALA A 307 12.71 -18.75 18.59
CA ALA A 307 13.29 -17.89 19.60
C ALA A 307 14.18 -18.66 20.60
N PRO A 308 15.02 -17.95 21.38
CA PRO A 308 15.88 -18.57 22.39
C PRO A 308 15.15 -19.33 23.50
N ASP A 309 13.86 -19.05 23.71
CA ASP A 309 12.99 -19.77 24.65
C ASP A 309 12.45 -21.10 24.08
N GLY A 310 12.87 -21.48 22.87
CA GLY A 310 12.41 -22.69 22.19
C GLY A 310 10.99 -22.56 21.62
N LYS A 311 10.41 -21.35 21.56
CA LYS A 311 9.09 -21.13 20.95
C LYS A 311 9.21 -20.57 19.54
N ILE A 312 8.17 -20.80 18.75
CA ILE A 312 8.07 -20.30 17.38
C ILE A 312 7.17 -19.07 17.37
N TYR A 313 7.68 -17.98 16.82
CA TYR A 313 6.93 -16.74 16.66
C TYR A 313 6.87 -16.38 15.17
N GLN A 314 5.77 -15.71 14.78
CA GLN A 314 5.63 -15.11 13.45
C GLN A 314 5.34 -13.61 13.60
N THR A 315 6.09 -12.80 12.86
CA THR A 315 5.99 -11.34 12.86
C THR A 315 5.76 -10.80 11.46
N ILE A 316 5.17 -9.59 11.38
CA ILE A 316 5.00 -8.84 10.14
C ILE A 316 5.82 -7.56 10.28
N PRO A 317 6.96 -7.42 9.57
CA PRO A 317 7.73 -6.19 9.59
C PRO A 317 6.86 -5.00 9.18
N ASN A 318 6.75 -4.00 10.07
CA ASN A 318 6.01 -2.77 9.79
C ASN A 318 7.01 -1.66 9.41
N ASN A 319 6.68 -0.88 8.37
CA ASN A 319 7.40 0.34 7.97
C ASN A 319 8.90 0.15 7.65
N LYS A 320 9.32 -1.06 7.25
CA LYS A 320 10.68 -1.37 6.79
C LYS A 320 10.63 -2.33 5.61
N SER A 321 11.61 -2.26 4.71
CA SER A 321 11.79 -3.27 3.66
C SER A 321 12.19 -4.62 4.28
N LEU A 322 11.89 -5.72 3.57
CA LEU A 322 12.29 -7.05 4.04
C LEU A 322 13.81 -7.17 4.19
N VAL A 323 14.57 -6.65 3.23
CA VAL A 323 16.05 -6.61 3.30
C VAL A 323 16.51 -5.99 4.62
N LYS A 324 15.96 -4.82 4.99
CA LYS A 324 16.30 -4.17 6.25
C LYS A 324 15.89 -5.01 7.45
N ALA A 325 14.69 -5.59 7.44
CA ALA A 325 14.21 -6.42 8.54
C ALA A 325 15.08 -7.67 8.76
N LEU A 326 15.56 -8.30 7.69
CA LEU A 326 16.45 -9.46 7.75
C LEU A 326 17.83 -9.08 8.29
N VAL A 327 18.41 -7.97 7.82
CA VAL A 327 19.71 -7.47 8.32
C VAL A 327 19.63 -7.07 9.79
N ASP A 328 18.60 -6.32 10.19
CA ASP A 328 18.38 -5.90 11.58
C ASP A 328 18.23 -7.16 12.48
N GLY A 329 17.42 -8.14 12.08
CA GLY A 329 17.22 -9.35 12.88
C GLY A 329 18.39 -10.34 12.87
N TYR A 330 19.25 -10.33 11.84
CA TYR A 330 20.52 -11.06 11.89
C TYR A 330 21.47 -10.45 12.93
N ARG A 331 21.59 -9.11 12.96
CA ARG A 331 22.42 -8.38 13.94
C ARG A 331 21.97 -8.62 15.38
N GLU A 332 20.67 -8.73 15.61
CA GLU A 332 20.10 -9.06 16.92
C GLU A 332 20.14 -10.56 17.25
N GLY A 333 20.41 -11.40 16.25
CA GLY A 333 20.56 -12.84 16.40
C GLY A 333 19.27 -13.66 16.30
N PHE A 334 18.16 -13.05 15.89
CA PHE A 334 16.89 -13.76 15.67
C PHE A 334 16.80 -14.47 14.32
N TYR A 335 17.48 -13.94 13.28
CA TYR A 335 17.41 -14.49 11.92
C TYR A 335 18.79 -14.97 11.48
N ARG A 336 19.25 -16.09 12.04
CA ARG A 336 20.61 -16.63 11.81
C ARG A 336 20.64 -17.80 10.84
N TYR A 337 19.66 -18.68 10.92
CA TYR A 337 19.70 -19.95 10.20
C TYR A 337 18.53 -20.03 9.21
N PRO A 338 18.70 -19.56 7.96
CA PRO A 338 17.62 -19.55 7.00
C PRO A 338 17.20 -20.98 6.67
N ASN A 339 15.93 -21.30 6.87
CA ASN A 339 15.42 -22.66 6.74
C ASN A 339 16.23 -23.72 7.53
N GLY A 340 16.87 -23.31 8.64
CA GLY A 340 17.71 -24.16 9.48
C GLY A 340 19.15 -24.36 8.99
N GLU A 341 19.52 -23.80 7.83
CA GLU A 341 20.87 -23.88 7.25
C GLU A 341 21.88 -22.99 7.99
N ASP A 342 23.16 -23.38 8.01
CA ASP A 342 24.22 -22.62 8.71
C ASP A 342 24.68 -21.36 7.95
N ASN A 343 24.51 -21.35 6.62
CA ASN A 343 24.93 -20.25 5.78
C ASN A 343 23.79 -19.24 5.60
N ASN A 344 23.98 -18.02 6.14
CA ASN A 344 23.04 -16.93 5.95
C ASN A 344 23.53 -15.96 4.88
N PRO A 345 22.76 -15.70 3.81
CA PRO A 345 23.13 -14.68 2.82
C PRO A 345 23.29 -13.29 3.47
N ASP A 346 24.44 -12.64 3.23
CA ASP A 346 24.66 -11.26 3.69
C ASP A 346 23.95 -10.29 2.73
N LEU A 347 22.90 -9.64 3.24
CA LEU A 347 22.10 -8.65 2.53
C LEU A 347 22.52 -7.19 2.81
N THR A 348 23.64 -6.99 3.51
CA THR A 348 24.10 -5.65 3.92
C THR A 348 24.43 -4.78 2.71
N LYS A 349 25.01 -5.37 1.66
CA LYS A 349 25.36 -4.66 0.41
C LYS A 349 24.12 -4.16 -0.33
N GLU A 350 23.08 -4.98 -0.39
CA GLU A 350 21.78 -4.65 -0.99
C GLU A 350 21.08 -3.53 -0.21
N LEU A 351 21.22 -3.51 1.11
CA LEU A 351 20.69 -2.45 1.97
C LEU A 351 21.42 -1.11 1.75
N GLU A 352 22.75 -1.13 1.68
CA GLU A 352 23.58 0.06 1.48
C GLU A 352 23.33 0.68 0.09
N ALA A 353 23.25 -0.16 -0.95
CA ALA A 353 22.91 0.29 -2.31
C ALA A 353 21.50 0.90 -2.42
N SER A 354 20.54 0.45 -1.59
CA SER A 354 19.15 0.92 -1.59
C SER A 354 18.92 2.25 -0.85
N THR A 355 19.94 2.82 -0.20
CA THR A 355 19.78 4.02 0.65
C THR A 355 19.92 5.34 -0.13
N ALA A 356 20.41 5.28 -1.38
CA ALA A 356 20.62 6.46 -2.23
C ALA A 356 19.33 7.21 -2.62
N GLY A 357 18.18 6.52 -2.70
CA GLY A 357 16.88 7.07 -3.13
C GLY A 357 16.04 7.77 -2.06
N LYS A 358 16.46 7.76 -0.78
CA LYS A 358 15.67 8.30 0.35
C LYS A 358 15.81 9.81 0.56
N THR A 359 16.49 10.49 -0.37
CA THR A 359 16.73 11.93 -0.28
C THR A 359 15.65 12.69 -1.03
N VAL A 360 14.86 13.48 -0.32
CA VAL A 360 13.93 14.43 -0.95
C VAL A 360 14.70 15.72 -1.27
N HIS A 361 14.75 16.06 -2.56
CA HIS A 361 15.33 17.31 -3.03
C HIS A 361 14.25 18.41 -3.07
N VAL A 362 14.50 19.51 -2.37
CA VAL A 362 13.62 20.68 -2.41
C VAL A 362 13.79 21.39 -3.75
N THR A 363 12.70 21.58 -4.51
CA THR A 363 12.75 22.35 -5.76
C THR A 363 12.92 23.84 -5.49
N GLN A 364 13.41 24.59 -6.47
CA GLN A 364 13.55 26.05 -6.36
C GLN A 364 12.20 26.73 -6.05
N GLU A 365 11.13 26.35 -6.75
CA GLU A 365 9.78 26.88 -6.53
C GLU A 365 9.27 26.61 -5.11
N GLN A 366 9.49 25.38 -4.60
CA GLN A 366 9.12 25.03 -3.23
C GLN A 366 9.89 25.90 -2.22
N PHE A 367 11.20 26.06 -2.41
CA PHE A 367 12.03 26.89 -1.55
C PHE A 367 11.55 28.36 -1.51
N GLU A 368 11.30 28.96 -2.68
CA GLU A 368 10.86 30.36 -2.80
C GLU A 368 9.51 30.60 -2.10
N ILE A 369 8.55 29.66 -2.26
CA ILE A 369 7.25 29.73 -1.56
C ILE A 369 7.45 29.70 -0.05
N TYR A 370 8.22 28.74 0.48
CA TYR A 370 8.41 28.62 1.93
C TYR A 370 9.16 29.84 2.52
N CYS A 371 10.16 30.36 1.82
CA CYS A 371 10.84 31.60 2.22
C CYS A 371 9.90 32.80 2.28
N SER A 372 8.95 32.93 1.34
CA SER A 372 8.00 34.06 1.31
C SER A 372 7.06 34.10 2.53
N ILE A 373 6.78 32.94 3.14
CA ILE A 373 5.90 32.80 4.30
C ILE A 373 6.67 32.66 5.63
N GLY A 374 7.98 32.91 5.63
CA GLY A 374 8.81 32.83 6.83
C GLY A 374 8.96 31.41 7.39
N SER A 375 8.86 30.38 6.54
CA SER A 375 8.94 28.98 6.93
C SER A 375 9.97 28.23 6.06
N THR A 376 10.30 26.99 6.40
CA THR A 376 11.23 26.17 5.61
C THR A 376 10.56 24.89 5.11
N PHE A 377 11.01 24.33 3.98
CA PHE A 377 10.42 23.10 3.46
C PHE A 377 10.65 21.92 4.41
N GLU A 378 11.83 21.83 5.01
CA GLU A 378 12.20 20.72 5.91
C GLU A 378 11.33 20.66 7.17
N MET A 379 10.87 21.79 7.68
CA MET A 379 10.11 21.87 8.92
C MET A 379 8.72 21.24 8.79
N CYS A 380 8.33 20.43 9.78
CA CYS A 380 7.03 19.77 9.88
C CYS A 380 5.92 20.78 10.14
N LYS A 381 4.90 20.79 9.27
CA LYS A 381 3.76 21.74 9.31
C LYS A 381 2.66 21.40 10.32
N ILE A 382 2.97 20.54 11.29
CA ILE A 382 2.05 20.20 12.39
C ILE A 382 2.60 20.74 13.71
N CYS A 383 3.89 20.53 13.98
CA CYS A 383 4.52 21.05 15.20
C CYS A 383 5.33 22.34 14.98
N ASP A 384 5.72 22.65 13.73
CA ASP A 384 6.65 23.74 13.39
C ASP A 384 7.97 23.74 14.20
N GLU A 385 8.34 22.57 14.76
CA GLU A 385 9.52 22.38 15.60
C GLU A 385 10.52 21.37 15.01
N ASN A 386 10.01 20.23 14.54
CA ASN A 386 10.83 19.13 14.04
C ASN A 386 10.91 19.14 12.52
N ASP A 387 12.04 18.70 11.96
CA ASP A 387 12.15 18.43 10.53
C ASP A 387 11.33 17.18 10.15
N LYS A 388 10.78 17.18 8.93
CA LYS A 388 10.10 16.03 8.35
C LYS A 388 11.13 14.95 8.04
N ASP A 389 10.92 13.79 8.63
CA ASP A 389 11.78 12.61 8.53
C ASP A 389 11.05 11.39 7.97
N ILE A 390 9.75 11.51 7.69
CA ILE A 390 8.94 10.44 7.11
C ILE A 390 7.99 10.93 6.01
N ARG A 391 7.81 10.07 5.00
CA ARG A 391 6.84 10.17 3.90
C ARG A 391 5.73 9.14 4.11
N LEU A 392 4.48 9.58 4.05
CA LEU A 392 3.29 8.73 4.19
C LEU A 392 2.81 8.22 2.84
N GLU A 393 2.73 6.91 2.69
CA GLU A 393 2.23 6.26 1.48
C GLU A 393 0.78 5.78 1.66
N PRO A 394 -0.09 5.95 0.65
CA PRO A 394 0.22 6.35 -0.72
C PRO A 394 0.23 7.87 -0.95
N CYS A 395 -0.17 8.66 0.05
CA CYS A 395 -0.53 10.07 -0.16
C CYS A 395 0.64 11.01 -0.51
N GLY A 396 1.88 10.63 -0.18
CA GLY A 396 3.09 11.41 -0.39
C GLY A 396 3.33 12.51 0.65
N HIS A 397 2.47 12.69 1.64
CA HIS A 397 2.62 13.75 2.64
C HIS A 397 3.85 13.53 3.52
N LEU A 398 4.58 14.61 3.79
CA LEU A 398 5.79 14.61 4.60
C LEU A 398 5.48 15.16 5.99
N ILE A 399 5.89 14.44 7.02
CA ILE A 399 5.63 14.75 8.43
C ILE A 399 6.84 14.32 9.28
N CYS A 400 6.96 14.81 10.52
CA CYS A 400 7.91 14.23 11.46
C CYS A 400 7.31 13.00 12.18
N LYS A 401 8.16 12.06 12.58
CA LYS A 401 7.79 10.83 13.27
C LYS A 401 7.02 11.11 14.56
N THR A 402 7.43 12.12 15.33
CA THR A 402 6.78 12.53 16.57
C THR A 402 5.31 12.92 16.37
N CYS A 403 5.02 13.72 15.34
CA CYS A 403 3.65 14.14 15.03
C CYS A 403 2.80 12.97 14.52
N LEU A 404 3.36 12.07 13.71
CA LEU A 404 2.63 10.90 13.26
C LEU A 404 2.27 9.96 14.42
N THR A 405 3.23 9.69 15.32
CA THR A 405 2.99 8.83 16.49
C THR A 405 1.90 9.44 17.37
N SER A 406 2.02 10.74 17.68
CA SER A 406 1.01 11.46 18.47
C SER A 406 -0.38 11.41 17.82
N TRP A 407 -0.44 11.55 16.49
CA TRP A 407 -1.68 11.44 15.72
C TRP A 407 -2.32 10.04 15.84
N GLN A 408 -1.52 8.99 15.72
CA GLN A 408 -2.00 7.60 15.79
C GLN A 408 -2.48 7.20 17.19
N GLU A 409 -1.90 7.78 18.25
CA GLU A 409 -2.31 7.55 19.64
C GLU A 409 -3.66 8.21 19.96
N VAL A 410 -3.89 9.44 19.49
CA VAL A 410 -5.12 10.21 19.77
C VAL A 410 -6.33 9.64 19.03
N THR A 411 -6.16 9.10 17.82
CA THR A 411 -7.29 8.77 16.92
C THR A 411 -7.81 7.34 17.07
N THR A 412 -7.75 6.75 18.28
CA THR A 412 -8.24 5.39 18.59
C THR A 412 -7.88 4.35 17.52
N GLY A 413 -6.62 4.31 17.09
CA GLY A 413 -6.11 3.28 16.19
C GLY A 413 -6.40 3.46 14.69
N THR A 414 -7.00 4.57 14.23
CA THR A 414 -7.13 4.82 12.78
C THR A 414 -5.79 5.23 12.16
N LYS A 415 -5.30 4.42 11.20
CA LYS A 415 -4.07 4.69 10.44
C LYS A 415 -4.35 5.59 9.25
N ASN A 416 -4.74 6.84 9.47
CA ASN A 416 -4.99 7.81 8.41
C ASN A 416 -4.01 8.99 8.43
N CYS A 417 -3.79 9.61 7.27
CA CYS A 417 -2.90 10.75 7.10
C CYS A 417 -3.48 11.99 7.81
N PRO A 418 -2.69 12.72 8.62
CA PRO A 418 -3.17 13.94 9.29
C PRO A 418 -3.63 15.04 8.34
N PHE A 419 -3.05 15.10 7.14
CA PHE A 419 -3.33 16.15 6.15
C PHE A 419 -4.55 15.83 5.29
N CYS A 420 -4.61 14.63 4.71
CA CYS A 420 -5.61 14.29 3.70
C CYS A 420 -6.58 13.17 4.13
N ARG A 421 -6.43 12.64 5.35
CA ARG A 421 -7.27 11.56 5.91
C ARG A 421 -7.26 10.25 5.11
N CYS A 422 -6.42 10.14 4.07
CA CYS A 422 -6.22 8.88 3.35
C CYS A 422 -5.63 7.82 4.27
N GLU A 423 -6.04 6.57 4.07
CA GLU A 423 -5.45 5.42 4.76
C GLU A 423 -3.94 5.33 4.49
N ILE A 424 -3.15 5.18 5.54
CA ILE A 424 -1.70 5.00 5.48
C ILE A 424 -1.41 3.52 5.28
N LYS A 425 -0.98 3.16 4.07
CA LYS A 425 -0.55 1.81 3.70
C LYS A 425 0.93 1.56 3.97
N GLY A 426 1.74 2.61 4.01
CA GLY A 426 3.17 2.52 4.26
C GLY A 426 3.76 3.82 4.78
N ILE A 427 4.94 3.70 5.41
CA ILE A 427 5.72 4.84 5.89
C ILE A 427 7.15 4.61 5.41
N GLU A 428 7.76 5.65 4.85
CA GLU A 428 9.14 5.64 4.40
C GLU A 428 9.94 6.71 5.13
N GLU A 429 11.05 6.31 5.74
CA GLU A 429 12.00 7.26 6.34
C GLU A 429 12.76 8.00 5.23
N ILE A 430 12.76 9.33 5.31
CA ILE A 430 13.37 10.23 4.33
C ILE A 430 14.35 11.19 4.97
N VAL A 431 15.27 11.70 4.17
CA VAL A 431 16.14 12.83 4.51
C VAL A 431 15.85 13.96 3.54
N ILE A 432 15.49 15.14 4.04
CA ILE A 432 15.31 16.32 3.20
C ILE A 432 16.65 17.01 3.01
N ARG A 433 17.13 17.11 1.77
CA ARG A 433 18.28 17.95 1.44
C ARG A 433 17.80 19.37 1.20
N LYS A 434 18.27 20.30 2.04
CA LYS A 434 18.02 21.74 1.90
C LYS A 434 18.49 22.22 0.53
N PHE A 435 17.73 23.15 -0.05
CA PHE A 435 18.11 23.79 -1.30
C PHE A 435 19.34 24.68 -1.06
N SER A 436 20.43 24.46 -1.83
CA SER A 436 21.66 25.25 -1.74
C SER A 436 21.81 26.10 -3.00
N ASN A 437 21.65 27.42 -2.87
CA ASN A 437 22.00 28.41 -3.89
C ASN A 437 23.51 28.58 -3.99
N ASN A 438 24.23 27.57 -4.50
CA ASN A 438 25.60 27.79 -4.94
C ASN A 438 25.57 28.40 -6.34
N ILE A 439 25.45 29.73 -6.39
CA ILE A 439 25.92 30.49 -7.55
C ILE A 439 27.41 30.16 -7.69
N LYS A 440 27.75 29.39 -8.73
CA LYS A 440 29.12 29.25 -9.19
C LYS A 440 29.56 30.64 -9.66
N ASN A 441 30.22 31.40 -8.80
CA ASN A 441 31.10 32.48 -9.26
C ASN A 441 32.27 31.81 -9.98
N ILE A 442 32.11 31.67 -11.30
CA ILE A 442 33.21 31.54 -12.22
C ILE A 442 33.88 32.91 -12.24
N ASP A 443 34.96 33.07 -11.50
CA ASP A 443 35.92 34.14 -11.78
C ASP A 443 37.28 33.53 -12.10
N LYS A 444 37.69 33.76 -13.35
CA LYS A 444 39.07 33.63 -13.80
C LYS A 444 39.85 34.83 -13.23
N ASN A 445 40.86 34.57 -12.40
CA ASN A 445 42.27 34.90 -12.67
C ASN A 445 43.16 34.81 -11.41
N LYS A 446 44.33 34.19 -11.63
CA LYS A 446 45.67 34.37 -11.02
C LYS A 446 45.86 35.67 -10.20
N ASP A 447 46.61 35.77 -9.10
CA ASP A 447 47.91 35.19 -8.68
C ASP A 447 48.09 35.33 -7.15
N GLY A 448 48.97 34.51 -6.55
CA GLY A 448 49.94 34.97 -5.53
C GLY A 448 49.62 34.90 -4.02
N GLY A 449 50.21 33.91 -3.33
CA GLY A 449 51.05 34.07 -2.12
C GLY A 449 50.46 34.45 -0.74
N GLY A 450 50.61 33.54 0.24
CA GLY A 450 51.25 33.81 1.54
C GLY A 450 50.46 34.43 2.72
N ASP A 451 50.36 33.61 3.78
CA ASP A 451 50.45 33.94 5.23
C ASP A 451 49.19 34.29 6.07
N ASP A 452 49.28 33.80 7.33
CA ASP A 452 48.31 33.66 8.41
C ASP A 452 47.80 34.97 9.05
N GLU A 453 46.53 35.01 9.52
CA GLU A 453 46.11 35.38 10.91
C GLU A 453 44.58 35.65 11.06
N ILE A 454 43.98 34.93 12.03
CA ILE A 454 43.06 35.35 13.12
C ILE A 454 41.80 36.22 12.83
N ILE A 455 40.64 35.57 13.04
CA ILE A 455 39.37 36.00 13.70
C ILE A 455 38.88 37.46 13.51
N THR A 456 37.68 37.63 12.91
CA THR A 456 36.55 38.33 13.58
C THR A 456 35.19 38.17 12.87
N LYS A 457 34.17 38.12 13.73
CA LYS A 457 32.72 38.03 13.48
C LYS A 457 32.23 39.07 12.47
N ASN A 458 31.28 38.69 11.61
CA ASN A 458 30.31 39.64 11.06
C ASN A 458 28.87 39.11 11.15
N LYS A 459 28.15 39.65 12.14
CA LYS A 459 26.70 39.76 12.18
C LYS A 459 26.27 40.71 11.06
N LEU A 460 25.30 40.30 10.24
CA LEU A 460 24.49 41.25 9.46
C LEU A 460 23.06 41.19 10.00
N HIS A 461 22.75 42.17 10.84
CA HIS A 461 21.43 42.52 11.34
C HIS A 461 20.85 43.53 10.35
N LEU A 462 19.66 43.27 9.80
CA LEU A 462 18.82 44.29 9.17
C LEU A 462 17.62 44.52 10.10
N PRO A 463 17.37 45.76 10.59
CA PRO A 463 16.26 46.03 11.49
C PRO A 463 15.03 46.50 10.70
N ILE A 464 13.89 45.82 10.88
CA ILE A 464 12.58 46.41 10.60
C ILE A 464 11.93 46.69 11.96
N LYS A 465 11.82 47.98 12.30
CA LYS A 465 11.01 48.47 13.42
C LYS A 465 9.53 48.40 13.03
N LEU A 466 8.74 47.61 13.75
CA LEU A 466 7.28 47.76 13.79
C LEU A 466 6.90 48.33 15.15
N SER A 467 6.48 49.60 15.15
CA SER A 467 5.92 50.32 16.29
C SER A 467 4.46 49.94 16.49
N PHE A 468 4.11 49.55 17.72
CA PHE A 468 2.75 49.36 18.20
C PHE A 468 2.02 50.70 18.33
N GLY A 469 0.79 50.79 17.80
CA GLY A 469 -0.15 51.89 18.03
C GLY A 469 -1.56 51.35 18.29
N LYS A 470 -2.02 51.47 19.54
CA LYS A 470 -3.39 51.18 20.00
C LYS A 470 -4.34 52.34 19.65
N GLY A 471 -5.61 52.02 19.38
CA GLY A 471 -6.75 52.76 19.94
C GLY A 471 -7.50 53.78 19.07
N ASN A 472 -8.59 53.31 18.44
CA ASN A 472 -9.94 53.89 18.35
C ASN A 472 -10.19 55.38 18.73
N LYS A 473 -10.77 56.18 17.81
CA LYS A 473 -12.17 56.70 17.83
C LYS A 473 -12.42 57.87 16.86
N ASP A 474 -13.61 57.80 16.25
CA ASP A 474 -14.56 58.88 15.92
C ASP A 474 -14.43 59.79 14.68
N LYS A 475 -15.57 59.78 13.96
CA LYS A 475 -16.33 60.89 13.33
C LYS A 475 -16.24 61.17 11.82
N GLN A 476 -17.35 60.77 11.18
CA GLN A 476 -18.33 61.58 10.42
C GLN A 476 -18.04 62.10 9.00
N ARG A 477 -19.03 61.74 8.14
CA ARG A 477 -19.64 62.49 7.01
C ARG A 477 -18.75 62.70 5.78
N SER A 478 -19.25 62.73 4.56
CA SER A 478 -20.52 62.42 3.88
C SER A 478 -20.24 62.77 2.41
N TYR A 479 -20.90 62.10 1.45
CA TYR A 479 -21.40 62.61 0.16
C TYR A 479 -21.40 61.48 -0.89
N ASP A 480 -22.51 60.74 -0.95
CA ASP A 480 -23.46 60.77 -2.07
C ASP A 480 -22.93 61.31 -3.42
N LYS A 481 -23.02 60.54 -4.51
CA LYS A 481 -24.26 60.35 -5.30
C LYS A 481 -23.98 59.68 -6.67
N THR A 482 -24.93 58.80 -7.04
CA THR A 482 -25.52 58.56 -8.39
C THR A 482 -24.62 58.03 -9.53
N SER A 483 -25.06 57.17 -10.46
CA SER A 483 -26.26 56.36 -10.71
C SER A 483 -26.08 55.70 -12.09
N SER A 484 -26.66 54.51 -12.31
CA SER A 484 -27.39 54.01 -13.52
C SER A 484 -26.98 54.50 -14.94
N ASP A 485 -27.00 53.76 -16.04
CA ASP A 485 -27.60 52.46 -16.39
C ASP A 485 -27.21 52.12 -17.87
N SER A 486 -27.22 50.81 -18.17
CA SER A 486 -27.59 50.10 -19.42
C SER A 486 -27.16 50.53 -20.86
N SER A 487 -26.33 49.67 -21.49
CA SER A 487 -26.57 48.89 -22.77
C SER A 487 -26.73 49.60 -24.15
N PRO A 488 -26.76 48.88 -25.32
CA PRO A 488 -25.74 48.04 -25.98
C PRO A 488 -25.55 48.31 -27.52
N ILE A 489 -24.74 47.48 -28.22
CA ILE A 489 -24.80 47.04 -29.66
C ILE A 489 -23.55 47.36 -30.57
N ASP A 490 -22.90 46.25 -30.96
CA ASP A 490 -22.18 45.81 -32.18
C ASP A 490 -21.34 46.68 -33.15
N GLY A 491 -20.21 46.09 -33.59
CA GLY A 491 -19.77 46.08 -35.01
C GLY A 491 -18.35 46.57 -35.38
N THR A 492 -17.38 45.63 -35.48
CA THR A 492 -16.32 45.45 -36.54
C THR A 492 -15.46 46.66 -37.04
N VAL A 493 -14.12 46.68 -37.28
CA VAL A 493 -13.10 45.67 -37.68
C VAL A 493 -11.69 46.35 -37.85
N ASN A 494 -10.60 45.57 -37.70
CA ASN A 494 -9.16 45.75 -38.14
C ASN A 494 -8.25 46.77 -37.39
N ASN A 495 -6.94 46.55 -37.10
CA ASN A 495 -5.93 45.57 -37.55
C ASN A 495 -4.62 45.62 -36.69
N ILE A 496 -3.84 44.51 -36.63
CA ILE A 496 -2.34 44.38 -36.57
C ILE A 496 -1.63 44.78 -35.23
N SER A 497 -0.71 44.04 -34.57
CA SER A 497 0.03 42.77 -34.79
C SER A 497 0.81 42.32 -33.52
N SER A 498 1.13 41.01 -33.46
CA SER A 498 2.37 40.38 -32.92
C SER A 498 2.33 39.53 -31.62
N ARG A 499 2.40 38.20 -31.83
CA ARG A 499 3.19 37.14 -31.13
C ARG A 499 2.99 36.88 -29.62
N ASN A 500 2.42 35.70 -29.26
CA ASN A 500 3.12 34.56 -28.63
C ASN A 500 2.17 33.41 -28.19
N LEU A 501 2.78 32.22 -28.11
CA LEU A 501 2.32 30.82 -27.96
C LEU A 501 1.59 30.46 -26.61
N PRO A 502 1.12 29.21 -26.40
CA PRO A 502 -0.25 28.90 -25.97
C PRO A 502 -0.47 28.72 -24.46
N LYS A 503 -1.76 28.83 -24.11
CA LYS A 503 -2.39 28.65 -22.79
C LYS A 503 -2.30 27.20 -22.28
N ILE A 504 -1.96 27.03 -21.00
CA ILE A 504 -2.25 25.84 -20.19
C ILE A 504 -3.22 26.26 -19.07
N PRO A 505 -4.34 25.55 -18.82
CA PRO A 505 -5.32 25.94 -17.80
C PRO A 505 -4.91 25.54 -16.38
N ASN A 506 -5.10 26.50 -15.46
CA ASN A 506 -5.12 26.34 -14.01
C ASN A 506 -6.22 25.37 -13.56
N LEU A 507 -5.90 24.44 -12.66
CA LEU A 507 -6.91 23.66 -11.94
C LEU A 507 -6.47 23.33 -10.51
N TYR A 508 -6.39 24.36 -9.64
CA TYR A 508 -6.51 24.21 -8.19
C TYR A 508 -7.05 25.49 -7.57
N ASN A 509 -8.39 25.56 -7.43
CA ASN A 509 -9.09 25.97 -6.21
C ASN A 509 -10.58 26.18 -6.51
N ASN A 510 -11.44 25.43 -5.83
CA ASN A 510 -12.70 25.92 -5.27
C ASN A 510 -13.30 24.86 -4.34
N CYS A 511 -13.14 25.06 -3.04
CA CYS A 511 -14.07 24.60 -2.01
C CYS A 511 -14.01 25.58 -0.84
N THR A 512 -14.56 26.78 -1.06
CA THR A 512 -15.09 27.63 0.02
C THR A 512 -16.42 27.04 0.46
N ALA A 513 -16.41 26.29 1.57
CA ALA A 513 -17.64 25.88 2.23
C ALA A 513 -18.17 27.05 3.07
N VAL A 514 -19.35 27.53 2.68
CA VAL A 514 -20.17 28.50 3.42
C VAL A 514 -20.70 27.81 4.67
N LEU A 515 -20.28 28.29 5.85
CA LEU A 515 -20.89 27.98 7.12
C LEU A 515 -22.31 28.56 7.16
N THR A 516 -23.33 27.70 7.12
CA THR A 516 -24.66 28.04 7.60
C THR A 516 -24.94 27.22 8.85
N SER A 517 -25.12 27.94 9.93
CA SER A 517 -25.50 27.47 11.26
C SER A 517 -26.90 26.86 11.23
N GLN A 518 -27.02 25.58 11.61
CA GLN A 518 -28.27 25.03 12.12
C GLN A 518 -28.04 24.55 13.55
N THR A 519 -28.63 25.30 14.46
CA THR A 519 -28.81 25.00 15.88
C THR A 519 -29.66 23.74 16.03
N THR A 520 -29.09 22.69 16.65
CA THR A 520 -29.87 21.59 17.23
C THR A 520 -29.49 21.45 18.69
N ASN A 521 -30.48 21.72 19.54
CA ASN A 521 -30.47 21.48 20.98
C ASN A 521 -30.21 20.00 21.25
N VAL A 522 -29.24 19.69 22.09
CA VAL A 522 -29.15 18.39 22.78
C VAL A 522 -29.06 18.69 24.27
N ASN A 523 -30.12 18.29 24.97
CA ASN A 523 -30.25 18.34 26.42
C ASN A 523 -29.14 17.52 27.09
N GLU A 524 -28.48 18.16 28.04
CA GLU A 524 -27.67 17.53 29.06
C GLU A 524 -28.56 16.70 30.00
N THR A 525 -28.15 15.46 30.28
CA THR A 525 -28.34 14.86 31.60
C THR A 525 -27.14 13.96 31.93
N PRO A 526 -26.58 14.04 33.15
CA PRO A 526 -25.39 13.31 33.55
C PRO A 526 -25.73 11.99 34.25
N LEU A 527 -24.97 10.93 33.94
CA LEU A 527 -24.36 9.96 34.87
C LEU A 527 -23.51 8.95 34.10
#